data_AF-A0A2N1RS53-F1
#
_entry.id   AF-A0A2N1RS53-F1
#
_cell.length_a   1.000
_cell.length_b   1.000
_cell.length_c   1.000
_cell.angle_alpha   90.00
_cell.angle_beta   90.00
_cell.angle_gamma   90.00
#
_symmetry.space_group_name_H-M   'P 1'
#
loop_
_entity.id
_entity.type
_entity.pdbx_description
1 polymer ?
#
loop_
_entity_poly.entity_id
_entity_poly.type
_entity_poly.pdbx_seq_one_letter_code
_entity_poly.pdbx_strand_id
1 'polypeptide(L)'
;MRKLLYIIPLCLISLQIISCKTPGSIETVRNEIKEENEKFLNPDSKVTEVFRVLLTSDEYRVIQLKNDKTMERVKDEGGDKYISSEIQKLDMIDEARVGVISVWLYPDSGRIMKIRSQRPTYFKEVDALLNDDIMRWNFNFPKKVVEPTKFDIVYRVVLSKKQSDEEIIKAVQERMKEQ
;
A
#
# COMPACT_ATOMS: atom_id res chain seq x y z
N MET A 1 -70.29 29.78 24.59
CA MET A 1 -70.33 28.59 23.71
C MET A 1 -68.91 28.13 23.43
N ARG A 2 -68.57 26.87 23.76
CA ARG A 2 -67.50 25.98 23.19
C ARG A 2 -66.06 26.56 23.07
N LYS A 3 -64.95 25.92 23.44
CA LYS A 3 -64.59 24.58 23.93
C LYS A 3 -63.12 24.66 24.43
N LEU A 4 -62.79 23.76 25.37
CA LEU A 4 -61.48 23.39 25.94
C LEU A 4 -60.39 22.98 24.91
N LEU A 5 -59.18 22.77 25.46
CA LEU A 5 -57.93 22.12 24.96
C LEU A 5 -56.86 23.13 24.48
N TYR A 6 -55.60 23.12 24.93
CA TYR A 6 -54.61 22.03 25.12
C TYR A 6 -53.64 22.39 26.29
N ILE A 7 -53.46 21.58 27.35
CA ILE A 7 -52.55 20.41 27.56
C ILE A 7 -51.07 20.62 27.12
N ILE A 8 -50.26 21.03 28.11
CA ILE A 8 -48.93 20.55 28.59
C ILE A 8 -47.88 20.07 27.55
N PRO A 9 -46.60 20.54 27.66
CA PRO A 9 -45.53 20.21 26.73
C PRO A 9 -44.89 18.85 27.06
N LEU A 10 -44.79 17.96 26.05
CA LEU A 10 -44.04 16.71 26.17
C LEU A 10 -42.67 16.89 25.52
N CYS A 11 -41.64 17.05 26.35
CA CYS A 11 -40.23 17.01 25.97
C CYS A 11 -39.91 15.63 25.36
N LEU A 12 -39.81 15.57 24.02
CA LEU A 12 -39.16 14.49 23.31
C LEU A 12 -37.63 14.68 23.44
N ILE A 13 -37.07 14.11 24.50
CA ILE A 13 -35.63 13.87 24.61
C ILE A 13 -35.32 12.67 23.72
N SER A 14 -34.88 12.92 22.49
CA SER A 14 -34.29 11.91 21.64
C SER A 14 -32.93 11.51 22.24
N LEU A 15 -32.91 10.39 22.96
CA LEU A 15 -31.68 9.66 23.25
C LEU A 15 -31.08 9.21 21.91
N GLN A 16 -30.18 10.01 21.36
CA GLN A 16 -29.23 9.52 20.37
C GLN A 16 -28.25 8.63 21.09
N ILE A 17 -28.50 7.33 21.01
CA ILE A 17 -27.53 6.31 21.38
C ILE A 17 -26.39 6.46 20.38
N ILE A 18 -25.34 7.18 20.80
CA ILE A 18 -24.06 7.17 20.12
C ILE A 18 -23.58 5.73 20.20
N SER A 19 -23.78 4.99 19.09
CA SER A 19 -23.25 3.64 18.90
C SER A 19 -21.74 3.73 18.96
N CYS A 20 -21.20 3.56 20.17
CA CYS A 20 -19.79 3.39 20.42
C CYS A 20 -19.37 2.11 19.68
N LYS A 21 -18.69 2.28 18.53
CA LYS A 21 -18.10 1.15 17.82
C LYS A 21 -17.07 0.54 18.77
N THR A 22 -17.38 -0.65 19.28
CA THR A 22 -16.45 -1.48 20.03
C THR A 22 -15.19 -1.68 19.16
N PRO A 23 -13.97 -1.67 19.72
CA PRO A 23 -12.79 -2.05 18.95
C PRO A 23 -13.06 -3.43 18.34
N GLY A 24 -13.06 -3.52 17.01
CA GLY A 24 -13.28 -4.78 16.31
C GLY A 24 -12.28 -5.82 16.81
N SER A 25 -12.69 -7.09 16.86
CA SER A 25 -11.76 -8.18 17.16
C SER A 25 -10.54 -8.13 16.22
N ILE A 26 -9.38 -8.61 16.66
CA ILE A 26 -8.16 -8.67 15.83
C ILE A 26 -8.44 -9.36 14.48
N GLU A 27 -9.32 -10.36 14.49
CA GLU A 27 -9.75 -11.07 13.28
C GLU A 27 -10.54 -10.17 12.32
N THR A 28 -11.40 -9.29 12.84
CA THR A 28 -12.13 -8.30 12.04
C THR A 28 -11.17 -7.34 11.34
N VAL A 29 -10.20 -6.78 12.06
CA VAL A 29 -9.20 -5.85 11.50
C VAL A 29 -8.35 -6.52 10.42
N ARG A 30 -7.91 -7.76 10.66
CA ARG A 30 -7.14 -8.52 9.67
C ARG A 30 -7.95 -8.79 8.40
N ASN A 31 -9.23 -9.11 8.54
CA ASN A 31 -10.11 -9.35 7.40
C ASN A 31 -10.35 -8.08 6.58
N GLU A 32 -10.52 -6.93 7.24
CA GLU A 32 -10.64 -5.62 6.58
C GLU A 32 -9.38 -5.29 5.76
N ILE A 33 -8.18 -5.45 6.35
CA ILE A 33 -6.91 -5.24 5.64
C ILE A 33 -6.81 -6.14 4.40
N LYS A 34 -7.20 -7.41 4.54
CA LYS A 34 -7.18 -8.37 3.42
C LYS A 34 -8.14 -7.95 2.31
N GLU A 35 -9.34 -7.51 2.65
CA GLU A 35 -10.31 -7.01 1.68
C GLU A 35 -9.80 -5.76 0.95
N GLU A 36 -9.18 -4.83 1.69
CA GLU A 36 -8.55 -3.66 1.10
C GLU A 36 -7.38 -4.01 0.18
N ASN A 37 -6.58 -5.01 0.54
CA ASN A 37 -5.48 -5.50 -0.28
C ASN A 37 -6.00 -6.08 -1.60
N GLU A 38 -7.06 -6.89 -1.56
CA GLU A 38 -7.67 -7.43 -2.79
C GLU A 38 -8.32 -6.36 -3.65
N LYS A 39 -9.00 -5.37 -3.05
CA LYS A 39 -9.52 -4.19 -3.78
C LYS A 39 -8.38 -3.39 -4.41
N PHE A 40 -7.25 -3.27 -3.75
CA PHE A 40 -6.06 -2.62 -4.29
C PHE A 40 -5.50 -3.39 -5.49
N LEU A 41 -5.44 -4.72 -5.44
CA LEU A 41 -4.92 -5.51 -6.55
C LEU A 41 -5.89 -5.60 -7.75
N ASN A 42 -7.18 -5.39 -7.53
CA ASN A 42 -8.23 -5.46 -8.55
C ASN A 42 -8.97 -4.12 -8.68
N PRO A 43 -8.32 -3.06 -9.17
CA PRO A 43 -8.98 -1.78 -9.34
C PRO A 43 -10.05 -1.78 -10.43
N ASP A 44 -10.97 -0.82 -10.32
CA ASP A 44 -11.87 -0.48 -11.41
C ASP A 44 -11.12 -0.09 -12.69
N SER A 45 -11.77 -0.27 -13.84
CA SER A 45 -11.16 -0.18 -15.18
C SER A 45 -10.61 1.20 -15.61
N LYS A 46 -10.58 2.20 -14.72
CA LYS A 46 -10.19 3.60 -15.01
C LYS A 46 -8.78 3.98 -14.52
N VAL A 47 -7.93 3.00 -14.29
CA VAL A 47 -6.53 3.19 -13.84
C VAL A 47 -5.60 3.59 -14.98
N THR A 48 -4.52 4.31 -14.67
CA THR A 48 -3.53 4.79 -15.65
C THR A 48 -2.17 4.13 -15.51
N GLU A 49 -1.86 3.63 -14.32
CA GLU A 49 -0.66 2.88 -14.01
C GLU A 49 -0.56 1.56 -14.79
N VAL A 50 0.66 1.07 -14.95
CA VAL A 50 0.92 -0.23 -15.59
C VAL A 50 1.01 -1.34 -14.57
N PHE A 51 1.58 -1.06 -13.39
CA PHE A 51 1.76 -2.06 -12.35
C PHE A 51 1.20 -1.60 -11.01
N ARG A 52 0.68 -2.56 -10.25
CA ARG A 52 0.44 -2.44 -8.80
C ARG A 52 1.30 -3.44 -8.06
N VAL A 53 1.86 -3.01 -6.93
CA VAL A 53 2.66 -3.85 -6.03
C VAL A 53 2.04 -3.79 -4.65
N LEU A 54 1.57 -4.94 -4.16
CA LEU A 54 1.24 -5.12 -2.76
C LEU A 54 2.47 -5.68 -2.06
N LEU A 55 2.90 -4.95 -1.04
CA LEU A 55 4.09 -5.25 -0.28
C LEU A 55 3.72 -5.35 1.20
N THR A 56 3.86 -6.55 1.75
CA THR A 56 3.76 -6.82 3.18
C THR A 56 4.98 -7.66 3.58
N SER A 57 5.15 -7.90 4.89
CA SER A 57 6.18 -8.83 5.36
C SER A 57 5.89 -10.29 5.00
N ASP A 58 4.63 -10.64 4.72
CA ASP A 58 4.21 -12.00 4.38
C ASP A 58 4.07 -12.23 2.87
N GLU A 59 3.83 -11.17 2.09
CA GLU A 59 3.60 -11.29 0.65
C GLU A 59 4.20 -10.14 -0.16
N TYR A 60 4.73 -10.50 -1.33
CA TYR A 60 5.08 -9.57 -2.41
C TYR A 60 4.26 -9.97 -3.64
N ARG A 61 3.28 -9.14 -4.03
CA ARG A 61 2.41 -9.42 -5.18
C ARG A 61 2.45 -8.27 -6.18
N VAL A 62 2.76 -8.60 -7.43
CA VAL A 62 2.73 -7.66 -8.55
C VAL A 62 1.60 -8.03 -9.49
N ILE A 63 0.78 -7.05 -9.85
CA ILE A 63 -0.24 -7.18 -10.89
C ILE A 63 0.09 -6.19 -12.01
N GLN A 64 0.09 -6.69 -13.23
CA GLN A 64 0.19 -5.87 -14.44
C GLN A 64 -1.22 -5.59 -14.97
N LEU A 65 -1.55 -4.30 -15.09
CA LEU A 65 -2.88 -3.82 -15.45
C LEU A 65 -2.97 -3.39 -16.92
N LYS A 66 -1.83 -3.05 -17.52
CA LYS A 66 -1.74 -2.55 -18.91
C LYS A 66 -0.51 -3.07 -19.61
N ASN A 67 -0.46 -2.88 -20.93
CA ASN A 67 0.72 -3.13 -21.76
C ASN A 67 1.25 -4.58 -21.71
N ASP A 68 0.40 -5.54 -21.36
CA ASP A 68 0.66 -6.98 -21.34
C ASP A 68 1.21 -7.52 -22.68
N LYS A 69 0.79 -6.92 -23.80
CA LYS A 69 1.24 -7.30 -25.15
C LYS A 69 2.60 -6.73 -25.54
N THR A 70 3.11 -5.74 -24.84
CA THR A 70 4.31 -4.98 -25.26
C THR A 70 5.44 -5.05 -24.25
N MET A 71 5.13 -5.22 -22.97
CA MET A 71 6.09 -5.26 -21.89
C MET A 71 5.68 -6.29 -20.84
N GLU A 72 6.65 -7.02 -20.30
CA GLU A 72 6.44 -7.96 -19.20
C GLU A 72 7.56 -7.75 -18.17
N ARG A 73 7.20 -7.70 -16.88
CA ARG A 73 8.20 -7.73 -15.81
C ARG A 73 8.85 -9.11 -15.76
N VAL A 74 10.19 -9.16 -15.77
CA VAL A 74 10.95 -10.39 -15.51
C VAL A 74 10.80 -10.75 -14.03
N LYS A 75 10.38 -11.98 -13.73
CA LYS A 75 10.22 -12.47 -12.36
C LYS A 75 11.58 -12.53 -11.64
N ASP A 76 11.61 -12.03 -10.42
CA ASP A 76 12.79 -12.04 -9.53
C ASP A 76 12.34 -12.44 -8.12
N GLU A 77 12.13 -13.74 -7.90
CA GLU A 77 11.63 -14.27 -6.62
C GLU A 77 12.60 -14.02 -5.46
N GLY A 78 13.90 -13.96 -5.74
CA GLY A 78 14.93 -13.69 -4.73
C GLY A 78 14.85 -12.26 -4.23
N GLY A 79 14.81 -11.29 -5.15
CA GLY A 79 14.61 -9.90 -4.80
C GLY A 79 13.24 -9.63 -4.18
N ASP A 80 12.18 -10.29 -4.65
CA ASP A 80 10.81 -10.14 -4.11
C ASP A 80 10.78 -10.56 -2.62
N LYS A 81 11.39 -11.70 -2.28
CA LYS A 81 11.53 -12.18 -0.90
C LYS A 81 12.40 -11.26 -0.04
N TYR A 82 13.49 -10.75 -0.61
CA TYR A 82 14.37 -9.82 0.08
C TYR A 82 13.62 -8.55 0.49
N ILE A 83 12.86 -7.94 -0.42
CA ILE A 83 12.09 -6.72 -0.14
C ILE A 83 11.03 -6.97 0.94
N SER A 84 10.30 -8.09 0.92
CA SER A 84 9.39 -8.45 2.03
C SER A 84 10.13 -8.63 3.37
N SER A 85 11.34 -9.19 3.36
CA SER A 85 12.14 -9.34 4.59
C SER A 85 12.62 -8.00 5.16
N GLU A 86 12.92 -7.02 4.31
CA GLU A 86 13.24 -5.66 4.75
C GLU A 86 12.01 -4.95 5.34
N ILE A 87 10.81 -5.18 4.78
CA ILE A 87 9.55 -4.67 5.34
C ILE A 87 9.26 -5.26 6.72
N GLN A 88 9.59 -6.53 6.94
CA GLN A 88 9.44 -7.15 8.26
C GLN A 88 10.23 -6.41 9.36
N LYS A 89 11.35 -5.77 9.02
CA LYS A 89 12.12 -4.95 9.98
C LYS A 89 11.44 -3.62 10.33
N LEU A 90 10.36 -3.27 9.63
CA LEU A 90 9.54 -2.07 9.81
C LEU A 90 8.16 -2.38 10.42
N ASP A 91 7.86 -3.65 10.70
CA ASP A 91 6.61 -4.15 11.33
C ASP A 91 6.51 -3.81 12.83
N MET A 92 6.72 -2.54 13.14
CA MET A 92 6.70 -1.95 14.48
C MET A 92 5.35 -1.25 14.78
N ILE A 93 4.60 -0.93 13.72
CA ILE A 93 3.30 -0.24 13.75
C ILE A 93 2.33 -0.89 12.76
N ASP A 94 1.03 -0.76 13.04
CA ASP A 94 -0.02 -1.11 12.09
C ASP A 94 -0.32 0.09 11.20
N GLU A 95 0.12 0.04 9.94
CA GLU A 95 -0.08 1.13 9.01
C GLU A 95 -0.11 0.66 7.55
N ALA A 96 -1.01 1.23 6.75
CA ALA A 96 -1.04 1.03 5.31
C ALA A 96 -0.75 2.36 4.60
N ARG A 97 0.28 2.35 3.75
CA ARG A 97 0.68 3.52 2.96
C ARG A 97 0.66 3.18 1.49
N VAL A 98 0.41 4.20 0.66
CA VAL A 98 0.43 4.04 -0.80
C VAL A 98 1.45 5.01 -1.38
N GLY A 99 2.36 4.50 -2.21
CA GLY A 99 3.35 5.27 -2.96
C GLY A 99 3.10 5.18 -4.46
N VAL A 100 3.53 6.19 -5.22
CA VAL A 100 3.49 6.17 -6.69
C VAL A 100 4.86 6.53 -7.23
N ILE A 101 5.41 5.63 -8.04
CA ILE A 101 6.71 5.80 -8.70
C ILE A 101 6.48 5.81 -10.21
N SER A 102 6.98 6.84 -10.88
CA SER A 102 7.11 6.84 -12.32
C SER A 102 8.47 6.27 -12.73
N VAL A 103 8.46 5.45 -13.77
CA VAL A 103 9.65 4.85 -14.37
C VAL A 103 9.74 5.31 -15.81
N TRP A 104 10.93 5.72 -16.22
CA TRP A 104 11.28 6.00 -17.60
C TRP A 104 12.29 4.99 -18.08
N LEU A 105 12.09 4.48 -19.28
CA LEU A 105 12.97 3.52 -19.92
C LEU A 105 13.70 4.18 -21.09
N TYR A 106 14.92 3.72 -21.32
CA TYR A 106 15.61 3.99 -22.57
C TYR A 106 14.87 3.29 -23.74
N PRO A 107 14.47 4.00 -24.81
CA PRO A 107 13.69 3.41 -25.90
C PRO A 107 14.43 2.33 -26.71
N ASP A 108 15.76 2.33 -26.68
CA ASP A 108 16.62 1.41 -27.43
C ASP A 108 16.83 0.07 -26.70
N SER A 109 16.91 0.10 -25.38
CA SER A 109 17.34 -1.03 -24.55
C SER A 109 16.28 -1.49 -23.55
N GLY A 110 15.27 -0.67 -23.27
CA GLY A 110 14.26 -0.97 -22.26
C GLY A 110 14.78 -0.93 -20.82
N ARG A 111 16.04 -0.52 -20.61
CA ARG A 111 16.63 -0.35 -19.28
C ARG A 111 16.05 0.88 -18.60
N ILE A 112 16.00 0.86 -17.28
CA ILE A 112 15.58 2.01 -16.48
C ILE A 112 16.55 3.17 -16.73
N MET A 113 15.99 4.27 -17.25
CA MET A 113 16.69 5.54 -17.45
C MET A 113 16.57 6.43 -16.22
N LYS A 114 15.36 6.52 -15.67
CA LYS A 114 15.05 7.41 -14.55
C LYS A 114 13.90 6.85 -13.73
N ILE A 115 13.98 7.10 -12.43
CA ILE A 115 12.91 6.83 -11.48
C ILE A 115 12.52 8.17 -10.83
N ARG A 116 11.23 8.37 -10.56
CA ARG A 116 10.74 9.54 -9.83
C ARG A 116 9.58 9.16 -8.92
N SER A 117 9.70 9.47 -7.63
CA SER A 117 8.54 9.45 -6.73
C SER A 117 7.58 10.59 -7.10
N GLN A 118 6.38 10.23 -7.56
CA GLN A 118 5.30 11.19 -7.81
C GLN A 118 4.52 11.46 -6.54
N ARG A 119 4.36 10.41 -5.72
CA ARG A 119 3.72 10.49 -4.41
C ARG A 119 4.48 9.58 -3.46
N PRO A 120 5.26 10.12 -2.51
CA PRO A 120 5.94 9.31 -1.52
C PRO A 120 4.92 8.68 -0.57
N THR A 121 5.33 7.63 0.15
CA THR A 121 4.59 7.07 1.27
C THR A 121 4.63 7.98 2.50
N TYR A 122 5.55 8.96 2.53
CA TYR A 122 5.88 9.79 3.69
C TYR A 122 6.45 8.99 4.87
N PHE A 123 6.99 7.81 4.58
CA PHE A 123 7.79 7.02 5.50
C PHE A 123 9.13 6.76 4.81
N LYS A 124 10.16 7.49 5.25
CA LYS A 124 11.46 7.59 4.55
C LYS A 124 12.11 6.23 4.30
N GLU A 125 12.05 5.33 5.26
CA GLU A 125 12.60 3.98 5.20
C GLU A 125 11.87 3.15 4.15
N VAL A 126 10.54 3.26 4.10
CA VAL A 126 9.72 2.61 3.06
C VAL A 126 10.05 3.22 1.69
N ASP A 127 10.11 4.54 1.59
CA ASP A 127 10.40 5.22 0.32
C ASP A 127 11.80 4.87 -0.22
N ALA A 128 12.80 4.70 0.65
CA ALA A 128 14.11 4.19 0.26
C ALA A 128 14.02 2.76 -0.29
N LEU A 129 13.32 1.87 0.42
CA LEU A 129 13.12 0.50 -0.02
C LEU A 129 12.36 0.39 -1.33
N LEU A 130 11.37 1.25 -1.58
CA LEU A 130 10.66 1.29 -2.87
C LEU A 130 11.58 1.69 -4.03
N ASN A 131 12.55 2.57 -3.79
CA ASN A 131 13.55 2.91 -4.81
C ASN A 131 14.48 1.72 -5.09
N ASP A 132 14.95 1.04 -4.05
CA ASP A 132 15.78 -0.16 -4.20
C ASP A 132 15.03 -1.28 -4.95
N ASP A 133 13.74 -1.46 -4.62
CA ASP A 133 12.86 -2.42 -5.29
C ASP A 133 12.75 -2.16 -6.78
N ILE A 134 12.48 -0.92 -7.19
CA ILE A 134 12.31 -0.64 -8.62
C ILE A 134 13.63 -0.69 -9.39
N MET A 135 14.77 -0.36 -8.75
CA MET A 135 16.08 -0.37 -9.43
C MET A 135 16.54 -1.77 -9.87
N ARG A 136 16.06 -2.84 -9.22
CA ARG A 136 16.36 -4.24 -9.61
C ARG A 136 15.42 -4.78 -10.69
N TRP A 137 14.31 -4.11 -11.00
CA TRP A 137 13.35 -4.63 -11.99
C TRP A 137 13.97 -4.67 -13.39
N ASN A 138 13.65 -5.75 -14.09
CA ASN A 138 13.99 -5.94 -15.50
C ASN A 138 12.72 -6.21 -16.30
N PHE A 139 12.73 -5.83 -17.57
CA PHE A 139 11.59 -5.95 -18.46
C PHE A 139 11.95 -6.72 -19.73
N ASN A 140 11.03 -7.57 -20.16
CA ASN A 140 11.05 -8.18 -21.48
C ASN A 140 10.07 -7.45 -22.40
N PHE A 141 10.40 -7.32 -23.68
CA PHE A 141 9.58 -6.65 -24.68
C PHE A 141 9.25 -7.63 -25.82
N PRO A 142 8.16 -8.41 -25.71
CA PRO A 142 7.85 -9.49 -26.66
C PRO A 142 7.75 -9.04 -28.13
N LYS A 143 7.29 -7.81 -28.36
CA LYS A 143 7.19 -7.22 -29.70
C LYS A 143 8.48 -6.56 -30.21
N LYS A 144 9.58 -6.64 -29.45
CA LYS A 144 10.86 -5.97 -29.74
C LYS A 144 10.74 -4.44 -29.87
N VAL A 145 9.74 -3.87 -29.21
CA VAL A 145 9.49 -2.42 -29.13
C VAL A 145 9.34 -2.07 -27.66
N VAL A 146 10.09 -1.06 -27.21
CA VAL A 146 10.00 -0.55 -25.84
C VAL A 146 8.78 0.37 -25.73
N GLU A 147 7.63 -0.21 -25.40
CA GLU A 147 6.40 0.51 -25.17
C GLU A 147 5.68 -0.04 -23.91
N PRO A 148 5.36 0.81 -22.92
CA PRO A 148 5.57 2.26 -22.88
C PRO A 148 7.00 2.62 -22.44
N THR A 149 7.48 3.79 -22.86
CA THR A 149 8.78 4.34 -22.41
C THR A 149 8.68 5.11 -21.10
N LYS A 150 7.46 5.42 -20.65
CA LYS A 150 7.16 6.00 -19.34
C LYS A 150 5.88 5.38 -18.80
N PHE A 151 5.90 4.96 -17.54
CA PHE A 151 4.72 4.45 -16.87
C PHE A 151 4.82 4.64 -15.35
N ASP A 152 3.67 4.47 -14.70
CA ASP A 152 3.56 4.53 -13.24
C ASP A 152 3.40 3.13 -12.65
N ILE A 153 3.95 2.99 -11.45
CA ILE A 153 3.81 1.85 -10.56
C ILE A 153 3.21 2.39 -9.26
N VAL A 154 2.12 1.76 -8.81
CA VAL A 154 1.51 2.10 -7.53
C VAL A 154 1.86 1.01 -6.52
N TYR A 155 2.46 1.42 -5.42
CA TYR A 155 2.80 0.54 -4.30
C TYR A 155 1.77 0.71 -3.20
N ARG A 156 1.28 -0.40 -2.63
CA ARG A 156 0.62 -0.43 -1.32
C ARG A 156 1.52 -1.19 -0.38
N VAL A 157 1.99 -0.52 0.66
CA VAL A 157 2.84 -1.09 1.70
C VAL A 157 2.00 -1.23 2.96
N VAL A 158 1.89 -2.45 3.48
CA VAL A 158 1.16 -2.72 4.72
C VAL A 158 2.16 -3.21 5.76
N LEU A 159 2.34 -2.40 6.79
CA LEU A 159 3.08 -2.73 7.99
C LEU A 159 2.09 -3.28 9.01
N SER A 160 2.47 -4.37 9.66
CA SER A 160 1.64 -5.01 10.69
C SER A 160 2.49 -5.22 11.93
N LYS A 161 2.07 -4.67 13.06
CA LYS A 161 2.84 -4.77 14.30
C LYS A 161 2.92 -6.25 14.73
N LYS A 162 4.11 -6.83 14.62
CA LYS A 162 4.40 -8.22 15.02
C LYS A 162 5.33 -8.32 16.21
N GLN A 163 6.04 -7.24 16.53
CA GLN A 163 7.02 -7.16 17.62
C GLN A 163 6.38 -6.69 18.92
N SER A 164 6.90 -7.17 20.05
CA SER A 164 6.53 -6.63 21.35
C SER A 164 7.10 -5.22 21.55
N ASP A 165 6.53 -4.44 22.47
CA ASP A 165 7.04 -3.10 22.78
C ASP A 165 8.49 -3.13 23.27
N GLU A 166 8.88 -4.18 24.00
CA GLU A 166 10.24 -4.39 24.50
C GLU A 166 11.24 -4.65 23.35
N GLU A 167 10.84 -5.46 22.36
CA GLU A 167 11.62 -5.72 21.15
C GLU A 167 11.78 -4.45 20.30
N ILE A 168 10.71 -3.67 20.17
CA ILE A 168 10.71 -2.39 19.48
C ILE A 168 11.68 -1.41 20.14
N ILE A 169 11.61 -1.25 21.46
CA ILE A 169 12.50 -0.36 22.22
C ILE A 169 13.95 -0.78 22.04
N LYS A 170 14.24 -2.08 22.11
CA LYS A 170 15.60 -2.60 21.93
C LYS A 170 16.12 -2.34 20.51
N ALA A 171 15.31 -2.59 19.48
CA ALA A 171 15.67 -2.34 18.09
C ALA A 171 15.93 -0.85 17.81
N VAL A 172 15.13 0.06 18.38
CA VAL A 172 15.36 1.51 18.29
C VAL A 172 16.66 1.90 18.99
N GLN A 173 16.91 1.37 20.18
CA GLN A 173 18.13 1.65 20.94
C GLN A 173 19.40 1.17 20.25
N GLU A 174 19.36 0.02 19.57
CA GLU A 174 20.48 -0.49 18.78
C GLU A 174 20.77 0.43 17.58
N ARG A 175 19.74 0.84 16.82
CA ARG A 175 19.91 1.77 15.69
C ARG A 175 20.47 3.13 16.10
N MET A 176 20.11 3.63 17.28
CA MET A 176 20.64 4.91 17.81
C MET A 176 22.12 4.84 18.23
N LYS A 177 22.68 3.65 18.46
CA LYS A 177 24.10 3.47 18.81
C LYS A 177 24.99 3.34 17.58
N GLU A 178 24.41 2.99 16.43
CA GLU A 178 25.12 2.79 15.16
C GLU A 178 25.19 4.08 14.30
N GLN A 179 24.55 5.16 14.76
CA GLN A 179 24.64 6.52 14.19
C GLN A 179 25.64 7.39 14.98
#